data_AF-A0AAV3ALY4-F1
#
_entry.id   AF-A0AAV3ALY4-F1
#
_cell.length_a   1.000
_cell.length_b   1.000
_cell.length_c   1.000
_cell.angle_alpha   90.00
_cell.angle_beta   90.00
_cell.angle_gamma   90.00
#
_symmetry.space_group_name_H-M   'P 1'
#
loop_
_entity.id
_entity.type
_entity.pdbx_description
1 polymer ?
#
loop_
_entity_poly.entity_id
_entity_poly.type
_entity_poly.pdbx_seq_one_letter_code
_entity_poly.pdbx_strand_id
1 'polypeptide(L)'
;MKEAMIEELLAEVKQIEEKNTRYKERNERLRTEQTGHVKELLGDAKAQERELAKKEIVNREQVDELMKEKWEFIREKENLLEEIRNQISHLEKQITLAKTERDYWLEYKNVGSPEHAKQIHLLQEEIGHMAQNFTEINEHFNRNLKMTKEKIEQETERKMDMTREMATLDAVKHIDLESQKEIQENEWMKKEVAIYSKDIQDLEANVYKTEQENLQLISHLFNCRLQDLKISRNVFLTQMVGLDPPEEDTTSDGEGENRHLPTPEDRDSALSLDLKHLHEDAKDFKEYLHLGPLELKLLSIEGQAVPTYTPGMETKNQKQREEQASENKLKWPVTPKMIKSAFPP
;
A
#
# COMPACT_ATOMS: atom_id res chain seq x y z
N MET A 1 -149.37 13.29 49.99
CA MET A 1 -148.53 12.06 50.09
C MET A 1 -148.39 11.32 48.77
N LYS A 2 -149.44 11.12 47.95
CA LYS A 2 -149.34 10.35 46.70
C LYS A 2 -148.66 11.09 45.53
N GLU A 3 -148.81 12.41 45.42
CA GLU A 3 -148.23 13.19 44.31
C GLU A 3 -146.70 13.32 44.39
N ALA A 4 -146.15 13.56 45.59
CA ALA A 4 -144.70 13.60 45.81
C ALA A 4 -144.00 12.28 45.45
N MET A 5 -144.67 11.15 45.68
CA MET A 5 -144.14 9.82 45.33
C MET A 5 -144.17 9.54 43.82
N ILE A 6 -145.12 10.14 43.09
CA ILE A 6 -145.17 10.06 41.63
C ILE A 6 -144.09 10.94 41.01
N GLU A 7 -143.84 12.14 41.55
CA GLU A 7 -142.73 12.99 41.12
C GLU A 7 -141.36 12.36 41.39
N GLU A 8 -141.19 11.68 42.53
CA GLU A 8 -139.97 10.94 42.86
C GLU A 8 -139.72 9.78 41.88
N LEU A 9 -140.77 9.00 41.54
CA LEU A 9 -140.68 7.93 40.54
C LEU A 9 -140.42 8.45 39.12
N LEU A 10 -141.00 9.58 38.73
CA LEU A 10 -140.73 10.21 37.43
C LEU A 10 -139.29 10.74 37.35
N ALA A 11 -138.77 11.32 38.43
CA ALA A 11 -137.38 11.72 38.52
C ALA A 11 -136.44 10.50 38.44
N GLU A 12 -136.82 9.37 39.05
CA GLU A 12 -136.06 8.12 38.99
C GLU A 12 -136.05 7.51 37.57
N VAL A 13 -137.20 7.46 36.88
CA VAL A 13 -137.29 7.01 35.48
C VAL A 13 -136.43 7.89 34.58
N LYS A 14 -136.50 9.21 34.74
CA LYS A 14 -135.66 10.15 33.99
C LYS A 14 -134.17 9.93 34.26
N GLN A 15 -133.80 9.64 35.51
CA GLN A 15 -132.41 9.31 35.86
C GLN A 15 -131.95 7.98 35.23
N ILE A 16 -132.83 6.97 35.14
CA ILE A 16 -132.54 5.70 34.47
C ILE A 16 -132.38 5.89 32.97
N GLU A 17 -133.23 6.71 32.34
CA GLU A 17 -133.12 7.04 30.91
C GLU A 17 -131.82 7.81 30.60
N GLU A 18 -131.45 8.77 31.44
CA GLU A 18 -130.17 9.48 31.35
C GLU A 18 -128.96 8.53 31.57
N LYS A 19 -129.07 7.56 32.49
CA LYS A 19 -128.02 6.52 32.65
C LYS A 19 -127.95 5.62 31.42
N ASN A 20 -129.08 5.22 30.85
CA ASN A 20 -129.13 4.34 29.69
C ASN A 20 -128.57 5.02 28.43
N THR A 21 -128.88 6.31 28.21
CA THR A 21 -128.28 7.10 27.12
C THR A 21 -126.77 7.22 27.29
N ARG A 22 -126.26 7.52 28.50
CA ARG A 22 -124.82 7.53 28.79
C ARG A 22 -124.15 6.17 28.54
N TYR A 23 -124.80 5.07 28.91
CA TYR A 23 -124.27 3.72 28.63
C TYR A 23 -124.24 3.42 27.14
N LYS A 24 -125.26 3.81 26.37
CA LYS A 24 -125.27 3.67 24.90
C LYS A 24 -124.13 4.46 24.26
N GLU A 25 -123.96 5.73 24.60
CA GLU A 25 -122.86 6.56 24.10
C GLU A 25 -121.48 6.03 24.51
N ARG A 26 -121.34 5.51 25.73
CA ARG A 26 -120.10 4.87 26.19
C ARG A 26 -119.81 3.60 25.38
N ASN A 27 -120.84 2.79 25.12
CA ASN A 27 -120.69 1.56 24.35
C ASN A 27 -120.37 1.84 22.87
N GLU A 28 -120.97 2.88 22.30
CA GLU A 28 -120.63 3.35 20.94
C GLU A 28 -119.19 3.86 20.87
N ARG A 29 -118.76 4.70 21.82
CA ARG A 29 -117.35 5.14 21.91
C ARG A 29 -116.39 3.95 21.99
N LEU A 30 -116.67 3.00 22.88
CA LEU A 30 -115.86 1.80 23.04
C LEU A 30 -115.81 0.98 21.74
N ARG A 31 -116.94 0.82 21.04
CA ARG A 31 -116.96 0.13 19.73
C ARG A 31 -116.16 0.89 18.68
N THR A 32 -116.23 2.22 18.63
CA THR A 32 -115.45 3.01 17.67
C THR A 32 -113.96 2.94 17.95
N GLU A 33 -113.55 2.95 19.23
CA GLU A 33 -112.16 2.75 19.66
C GLU A 33 -111.68 1.34 19.31
N GLN A 34 -112.45 0.31 19.65
CA GLN A 34 -112.15 -1.07 19.28
C GLN A 34 -112.04 -1.25 17.76
N THR A 35 -112.95 -0.65 17.00
CA THR A 35 -112.90 -0.68 15.53
C THR A 35 -111.68 0.08 15.00
N GLY A 36 -111.28 1.17 15.66
CA GLY A 36 -110.07 1.92 15.38
C GLY A 36 -108.81 1.09 15.60
N HIS A 37 -108.67 0.47 16.78
CA HIS A 37 -107.55 -0.40 17.12
C HIS A 37 -107.44 -1.61 16.19
N VAL A 38 -108.58 -2.23 15.85
CA VAL A 38 -108.59 -3.33 14.88
C VAL A 38 -108.07 -2.86 13.52
N LYS A 39 -108.48 -1.67 13.05
CA LYS A 39 -108.00 -1.12 11.78
C LYS A 39 -106.51 -0.78 11.80
N GLU A 40 -106.01 -0.23 12.90
CA GLU A 40 -104.59 0.11 13.08
C GLU A 40 -103.72 -1.15 13.07
N LEU A 41 -104.08 -2.17 13.86
CA LEU A 41 -103.41 -3.47 13.86
C LEU A 41 -103.41 -4.13 12.47
N LEU A 42 -104.51 -4.01 11.74
CA LEU A 42 -104.62 -4.54 10.37
C LEU A 42 -103.75 -3.73 9.39
N GLY A 43 -103.59 -2.43 9.62
CA GLY A 43 -102.66 -1.55 8.92
C GLY A 43 -101.20 -1.97 9.14
N ASP A 44 -100.81 -2.16 10.40
CA ASP A 44 -99.46 -2.59 10.79
C ASP A 44 -99.13 -3.97 10.25
N ALA A 45 -100.06 -4.92 10.34
CA ALA A 45 -99.90 -6.26 9.78
C ALA A 45 -99.67 -6.21 8.26
N LYS A 46 -100.44 -5.40 7.53
CA LYS A 46 -100.24 -5.18 6.08
C LYS A 46 -98.94 -4.47 5.76
N ALA A 47 -98.47 -3.56 6.62
CA ALA A 47 -97.18 -2.91 6.43
C ALA A 47 -96.02 -3.91 6.60
N GLN A 48 -96.07 -4.75 7.63
CA GLN A 48 -95.11 -5.83 7.83
C GLN A 48 -95.13 -6.84 6.67
N GLU A 49 -96.30 -7.20 6.17
CA GLU A 49 -96.44 -8.08 5.01
C GLU A 49 -95.76 -7.49 3.76
N ARG A 50 -95.94 -6.19 3.49
CA ARG A 50 -95.25 -5.51 2.39
C ARG A 50 -93.74 -5.45 2.59
N GLU A 51 -93.26 -5.21 3.80
CA GLU A 51 -91.82 -5.22 4.10
C GLU A 51 -91.21 -6.62 3.96
N LEU A 52 -91.93 -7.66 4.35
CA LEU A 52 -91.52 -9.04 4.12
C LEU A 52 -91.54 -9.41 2.63
N ALA A 53 -92.51 -8.91 1.87
CA ALA A 53 -92.58 -9.11 0.42
C ALA A 53 -91.46 -8.37 -0.35
N LYS A 54 -90.97 -7.25 0.17
CA LYS A 54 -89.81 -6.52 -0.39
C LYS A 54 -88.48 -7.17 -0.07
N LYS A 55 -88.37 -7.89 1.06
CA LYS A 55 -87.15 -8.63 1.38
C LYS A 55 -87.02 -9.76 0.36
N GLU A 56 -86.06 -9.60 -0.53
CA GLU A 56 -85.71 -10.60 -1.52
C GLU A 56 -85.47 -11.93 -0.80
N ILE A 57 -86.26 -12.94 -1.15
CA ILE A 57 -86.15 -14.28 -0.59
C ILE A 57 -84.91 -14.90 -1.22
N VAL A 58 -83.75 -14.57 -0.65
CA VAL A 58 -82.47 -15.18 -1.07
C VAL A 58 -82.61 -16.66 -0.82
N ASN A 59 -82.50 -17.44 -1.89
CA ASN A 59 -82.61 -18.89 -1.78
C ASN A 59 -81.45 -19.38 -0.90
N ARG A 60 -81.73 -20.39 -0.06
CA ARG A 60 -80.72 -20.98 0.84
C ARG A 60 -79.46 -21.39 0.07
N GLU A 61 -79.65 -21.87 -1.17
CA GLU A 61 -78.59 -22.27 -2.08
C GLU A 61 -77.64 -21.12 -2.45
N GLN A 62 -78.17 -19.92 -2.71
CA GLN A 62 -77.36 -18.74 -3.05
C GLN A 62 -76.53 -18.25 -1.86
N VAL A 63 -77.10 -18.33 -0.64
CA VAL A 63 -76.36 -18.04 0.59
C VAL A 63 -75.25 -19.07 0.81
N ASP A 64 -75.55 -20.35 0.59
CA ASP A 64 -74.60 -21.44 0.74
C ASP A 64 -73.45 -21.34 -0.29
N GLU A 65 -73.74 -20.92 -1.53
CA GLU A 65 -72.73 -20.64 -2.57
C GLU A 65 -71.83 -19.46 -2.20
N LEU A 66 -72.40 -18.30 -1.86
CA LEU A 66 -71.63 -17.12 -1.44
C LEU A 66 -70.77 -17.39 -0.21
N MET A 67 -71.29 -18.20 0.72
CA MET A 67 -70.51 -18.66 1.86
C MET A 67 -69.33 -19.51 1.39
N LYS A 68 -69.54 -20.55 0.58
CA LYS A 68 -68.43 -21.38 0.06
C LYS A 68 -67.35 -20.53 -0.62
N GLU A 69 -67.73 -19.60 -1.50
CA GLU A 69 -66.78 -18.69 -2.15
C GLU A 69 -65.99 -17.85 -1.14
N LYS A 70 -66.67 -17.29 -0.13
CA LYS A 70 -65.99 -16.54 0.94
C LYS A 70 -65.04 -17.43 1.74
N TRP A 71 -65.44 -18.66 2.04
CA TRP A 71 -64.60 -19.64 2.75
C TRP A 71 -63.38 -20.05 1.93
N GLU A 72 -63.54 -20.23 0.62
CA GLU A 72 -62.43 -20.49 -0.30
C GLU A 72 -61.49 -19.29 -0.40
N PHE A 73 -62.02 -18.08 -0.56
CA PHE A 73 -61.24 -16.85 -0.55
C PHE A 73 -60.41 -16.68 0.73
N ILE A 74 -61.02 -16.92 1.89
CA ILE A 74 -60.31 -16.86 3.18
C ILE A 74 -59.15 -17.88 3.18
N ARG A 75 -59.42 -19.12 2.77
CA ARG A 75 -58.41 -20.18 2.71
C ARG A 75 -57.25 -19.83 1.77
N GLU A 76 -57.54 -19.26 0.60
CA GLU A 76 -56.52 -18.79 -0.34
C GLU A 76 -55.65 -17.70 0.26
N LYS A 77 -56.25 -16.73 0.96
CA LYS A 77 -55.49 -15.66 1.64
C LYS A 77 -54.68 -16.19 2.81
N GLU A 78 -55.20 -17.14 3.58
CA GLU A 78 -54.46 -17.82 4.64
C GLU A 78 -53.24 -18.56 4.08
N ASN A 79 -53.41 -19.30 2.98
CA ASN A 79 -52.31 -19.99 2.31
C ASN A 79 -51.24 -18.99 1.82
N LEU A 80 -51.65 -17.88 1.22
CA LEU A 80 -50.73 -16.84 0.77
C LEU A 80 -49.98 -16.19 1.93
N LEU A 81 -50.66 -15.91 3.04
CA LEU A 81 -50.02 -15.38 4.25
C LEU A 81 -48.99 -16.37 4.80
N GLU A 82 -49.29 -17.66 4.78
CA GLU A 82 -48.38 -18.70 5.23
C GLU A 82 -47.15 -18.83 4.31
N GLU A 83 -47.34 -18.73 3.00
CA GLU A 83 -46.24 -18.70 2.04
C GLU A 83 -45.30 -17.49 2.27
N ILE A 84 -45.88 -16.30 2.45
CA ILE A 84 -45.10 -15.09 2.77
C ILE A 84 -44.36 -15.25 4.10
N ARG A 85 -45.00 -15.81 5.14
CA ARG A 85 -44.34 -16.10 6.42
C ARG A 85 -43.17 -17.05 6.26
N ASN A 86 -43.32 -18.09 5.44
CA ASN A 86 -42.24 -19.04 5.15
C ASN A 86 -41.07 -18.37 4.40
N GLN A 87 -41.36 -17.48 3.44
CA GLN A 87 -40.34 -16.70 2.74
C GLN A 87 -39.61 -15.74 3.69
N ILE A 88 -40.34 -15.03 4.57
CA ILE A 88 -39.75 -14.17 5.60
C ILE A 88 -38.82 -14.99 6.51
N SER A 89 -39.30 -16.13 7.02
CA SER A 89 -38.49 -17.01 7.88
C SER A 89 -37.23 -17.53 7.16
N HIS A 90 -37.34 -17.85 5.87
CA HIS A 90 -36.19 -18.28 5.09
C HIS A 90 -35.16 -17.15 4.92
N LEU A 91 -35.60 -15.95 4.57
CA LEU A 91 -34.73 -14.79 4.43
C LEU A 91 -34.09 -14.39 5.76
N GLU A 92 -34.83 -14.44 6.86
CA GLU A 92 -34.29 -14.19 8.20
C GLU A 92 -33.17 -15.16 8.55
N LYS A 93 -33.31 -16.46 8.22
CA LYS A 93 -32.24 -17.45 8.38
C LYS A 93 -31.03 -17.15 7.51
N GLN A 94 -31.22 -16.73 6.26
CA GLN A 94 -30.09 -16.32 5.43
C GLN A 94 -29.37 -15.09 6.00
N ILE A 95 -30.13 -14.11 6.51
CA ILE A 95 -29.60 -12.89 7.13
C ILE A 95 -28.80 -13.23 8.39
N THR A 96 -29.27 -14.15 9.24
CA THR A 96 -28.52 -14.55 10.44
C THR A 96 -27.22 -15.25 10.07
N LEU A 97 -27.23 -16.16 9.08
CA LEU A 97 -26.01 -16.80 8.59
C LEU A 97 -25.01 -15.78 8.06
N ALA A 98 -25.45 -14.86 7.19
CA ALA A 98 -24.60 -13.80 6.66
C ALA A 98 -24.03 -12.89 7.75
N LYS A 99 -24.81 -12.62 8.81
CA LYS A 99 -24.33 -11.86 9.98
C LYS A 99 -23.24 -12.61 10.73
N THR A 100 -23.41 -13.92 10.98
CA THR A 100 -22.38 -14.72 11.65
C THR A 100 -21.08 -14.80 10.85
N GLU A 101 -21.17 -14.92 9.52
CA GLU A 101 -20.00 -14.91 8.66
C GLU A 101 -19.30 -13.55 8.69
N ARG A 102 -20.04 -12.45 8.61
CA ARG A 102 -19.48 -11.10 8.77
C ARG A 102 -18.77 -10.95 10.12
N ASP A 103 -19.38 -11.42 11.20
CA ASP A 103 -18.81 -11.31 12.55
C ASP A 103 -17.51 -12.09 12.66
N TYR A 104 -17.46 -13.31 12.11
CA TYR A 104 -16.23 -14.08 11.99
C TYR A 104 -15.13 -13.33 11.22
N TRP A 105 -15.45 -12.76 10.07
CA TRP A 105 -14.46 -12.01 9.28
C TRP A 105 -14.00 -10.74 9.99
N LEU A 106 -14.87 -10.10 10.77
CA LEU A 106 -14.54 -8.91 11.54
C LEU A 106 -13.63 -9.26 12.73
N GLU A 107 -13.88 -10.37 13.42
CA GLU A 107 -12.98 -10.93 14.43
C GLU A 107 -11.62 -11.27 13.83
N TYR A 108 -11.60 -11.95 12.69
CA TYR A 108 -10.35 -12.25 11.99
C TYR A 108 -9.60 -10.98 11.61
N LYS A 109 -10.28 -9.98 11.04
CA LYS A 109 -9.65 -8.71 10.66
C LYS A 109 -9.04 -7.99 11.88
N ASN A 110 -9.73 -8.00 13.01
CA ASN A 110 -9.32 -7.23 14.18
C ASN A 110 -8.29 -7.96 15.06
N VAL A 111 -8.32 -9.29 15.11
CA VAL A 111 -7.49 -10.11 16.01
C VAL A 111 -6.56 -11.03 15.22
N GLY A 112 -7.10 -11.87 14.34
CA GLY A 112 -6.30 -12.85 13.59
C GLY A 112 -5.31 -12.20 12.61
N SER A 113 -5.70 -11.13 11.92
CA SER A 113 -4.87 -10.41 10.96
C SER A 113 -3.65 -9.76 11.62
N PRO A 114 -3.74 -9.02 12.74
CA PRO A 114 -2.55 -8.48 13.38
C PRO A 114 -1.66 -9.57 14.02
N GLU A 115 -2.22 -10.68 14.51
CA GLU A 115 -1.42 -11.81 15.00
C GLU A 115 -0.61 -12.46 13.88
N HIS A 116 -1.25 -12.78 12.75
CA HIS A 116 -0.54 -13.30 11.58
C HIS A 116 0.46 -12.28 11.03
N ALA A 117 0.13 -10.98 11.02
CA ALA A 117 1.06 -9.94 10.59
C ALA A 117 2.32 -9.92 11.48
N LYS A 118 2.17 -10.03 12.81
CA LYS A 118 3.32 -10.15 13.73
C LYS A 118 4.13 -11.41 13.47
N GLN A 119 3.47 -12.55 13.27
CA GLN A 119 4.17 -13.80 12.98
C GLN A 119 4.95 -13.73 11.66
N ILE A 120 4.35 -13.15 10.61
CA ILE A 120 5.02 -12.93 9.33
C ILE A 120 6.23 -12.00 9.52
N HIS A 121 6.08 -10.91 10.28
CA HIS A 121 7.17 -9.99 10.58
C HIS A 121 8.34 -10.69 11.28
N LEU A 122 8.07 -11.45 12.34
CA LEU A 122 9.10 -12.19 13.07
C LEU A 122 9.83 -13.18 12.17
N LEU A 123 9.10 -13.93 11.33
CA LEU A 123 9.72 -14.85 10.37
C LEU A 123 10.57 -14.12 9.32
N GLN A 124 10.13 -12.95 8.86
CA GLN A 124 10.90 -12.12 7.94
C GLN A 124 12.18 -11.58 8.59
N GLU A 125 12.12 -11.17 9.85
CA GLU A 125 13.30 -10.76 10.64
C GLU A 125 14.26 -11.93 10.85
N GLU A 126 13.78 -13.12 11.21
CA GLU A 126 14.58 -14.33 11.36
C GLU A 126 15.30 -14.71 10.05
N ILE A 127 14.59 -14.64 8.92
CA ILE A 127 15.19 -14.85 7.58
C ILE A 127 16.27 -13.81 7.31
N GLY A 128 16.02 -12.53 7.65
CA GLY A 128 16.99 -11.44 7.49
C GLY A 128 18.25 -11.67 8.33
N HIS A 129 18.10 -11.99 9.61
CA HIS A 129 19.21 -12.31 10.51
C HIS A 129 19.99 -13.54 10.04
N MET A 130 19.29 -14.58 9.59
CA MET A 130 19.93 -15.78 9.06
C MET A 130 20.76 -15.46 7.81
N ALA A 131 20.23 -14.64 6.89
CA ALA A 131 20.95 -14.19 5.71
C ALA A 131 22.20 -13.37 6.06
N GLN A 132 22.10 -12.43 7.02
CA GLN A 132 23.24 -11.66 7.52
C GLN A 132 24.32 -12.59 8.12
N ASN A 133 23.94 -13.51 8.99
CA ASN A 133 24.85 -14.49 9.57
C ASN A 133 25.56 -15.31 8.48
N PHE A 134 24.84 -15.74 7.44
CA PHE A 134 25.45 -16.45 6.31
C PHE A 134 26.45 -15.58 5.56
N THR A 135 26.16 -14.30 5.34
CA THR A 135 27.12 -13.38 4.69
C THR A 135 28.37 -13.19 5.54
N GLU A 136 28.23 -12.98 6.85
CA GLU A 136 29.37 -12.81 7.77
C GLU A 136 30.26 -14.05 7.82
N ILE A 137 29.64 -15.24 7.92
CA ILE A 137 30.34 -16.53 7.90
C ILE A 137 31.09 -16.71 6.56
N ASN A 138 30.43 -16.42 5.44
CA ASN A 138 31.04 -16.53 4.13
C ASN A 138 32.22 -15.56 3.96
N GLU A 139 32.08 -14.32 4.41
CA GLU A 139 33.17 -13.35 4.42
C GLU A 139 34.34 -13.80 5.28
N HIS A 140 34.07 -14.35 6.47
CA HIS A 140 35.12 -14.93 7.33
C HIS A 140 35.87 -16.06 6.61
N PHE A 141 35.16 -17.00 5.98
CA PHE A 141 35.80 -18.07 5.22
C PHE A 141 36.58 -17.55 4.01
N ASN A 142 36.05 -16.58 3.28
CA ASN A 142 36.75 -15.96 2.15
C ASN A 142 38.04 -15.27 2.59
N ARG A 143 38.00 -14.48 3.68
CA ARG A 143 39.20 -13.86 4.25
C ARG A 143 40.22 -14.92 4.68
N ASN A 144 39.78 -15.97 5.36
CA ASN A 144 40.67 -17.04 5.83
C ASN A 144 41.32 -17.81 4.66
N LEU A 145 40.54 -18.14 3.63
CA LEU A 145 41.04 -18.79 2.42
C LEU A 145 42.04 -17.89 1.70
N LYS A 146 41.75 -16.59 1.58
CA LYS A 146 42.66 -15.62 0.98
C LYS A 146 43.99 -15.54 1.74
N MET A 147 43.95 -15.39 3.06
CA MET A 147 45.17 -15.38 3.89
C MET A 147 45.96 -16.68 3.79
N THR A 148 45.28 -17.82 3.78
CA THR A 148 45.94 -19.13 3.64
C THR A 148 46.60 -19.27 2.26
N LYS A 149 45.92 -18.83 1.19
CA LYS A 149 46.46 -18.84 -0.17
C LYS A 149 47.69 -17.94 -0.28
N GLU A 150 47.61 -16.70 0.21
CA GLU A 150 48.75 -15.77 0.23
C GLU A 150 49.93 -16.35 1.00
N LYS A 151 49.68 -17.01 2.15
CA LYS A 151 50.73 -17.68 2.91
C LYS A 151 51.37 -18.83 2.13
N ILE A 152 50.56 -19.65 1.46
CA ILE A 152 51.08 -20.73 0.59
C ILE A 152 51.91 -20.13 -0.55
N GLU A 153 51.41 -19.10 -1.23
CA GLU A 153 52.12 -18.40 -2.31
C GLU A 153 53.49 -17.90 -1.82
N GLN A 154 53.54 -17.21 -0.68
CA GLN A 154 54.78 -16.74 -0.07
C GLN A 154 55.74 -17.87 0.34
N GLU A 155 55.24 -18.97 0.89
CA GLU A 155 56.07 -20.13 1.23
C GLU A 155 56.60 -20.83 -0.02
N THR A 156 55.79 -20.91 -1.08
CA THR A 156 56.21 -21.48 -2.36
C THR A 156 57.26 -20.61 -3.05
N GLU A 157 57.10 -19.30 -3.02
CA GLU A 157 58.07 -18.34 -3.56
C GLU A 157 59.42 -18.47 -2.85
N ARG A 158 59.43 -18.44 -1.50
CA ARG A 158 60.66 -18.65 -0.72
C ARG A 158 61.34 -19.98 -1.02
N LYS A 159 60.58 -21.06 -1.20
CA LYS A 159 61.13 -22.37 -1.57
C LYS A 159 61.70 -22.37 -2.99
N MET A 160 61.03 -21.71 -3.94
CA MET A 160 61.54 -21.56 -5.30
C MET A 160 62.82 -20.74 -5.33
N ASP A 161 62.89 -19.64 -4.58
CA ASP A 161 64.07 -18.78 -4.49
C ASP A 161 65.25 -19.52 -3.88
N MET A 162 65.05 -20.19 -2.75
CA MET A 162 66.08 -21.04 -2.13
C MET A 162 66.57 -22.13 -3.11
N THR A 163 65.66 -22.76 -3.85
CA THR A 163 66.05 -23.76 -4.85
C THR A 163 66.83 -23.14 -6.00
N ARG A 164 66.45 -21.93 -6.44
CA ARG A 164 67.17 -21.17 -7.47
C ARG A 164 68.58 -20.83 -7.01
N GLU A 165 68.73 -20.31 -5.79
CA GLU A 165 70.02 -20.01 -5.17
C GLU A 165 70.90 -21.26 -5.09
N MET A 166 70.37 -22.37 -4.57
CA MET A 166 71.11 -23.63 -4.51
C MET A 166 71.54 -24.13 -5.90
N ALA A 167 70.67 -24.02 -6.91
CA ALA A 167 71.01 -24.36 -8.29
C ALA A 167 72.09 -23.44 -8.87
N THR A 168 72.05 -22.14 -8.57
CA THR A 168 73.10 -21.20 -9.01
C THR A 168 74.44 -21.49 -8.34
N LEU A 169 74.46 -21.80 -7.04
CA LEU A 169 75.69 -22.16 -6.32
C LEU A 169 76.30 -23.45 -6.86
N ASP A 170 75.47 -24.47 -7.11
CA ASP A 170 75.93 -25.72 -7.70
C ASP A 170 76.46 -25.52 -9.12
N ALA A 171 75.79 -24.71 -9.93
CA ALA A 171 76.27 -24.34 -11.26
C ALA A 171 77.64 -23.61 -11.19
N VAL A 172 77.78 -22.61 -10.32
CA VAL A 172 79.05 -21.87 -10.13
C VAL A 172 80.18 -22.81 -9.73
N LYS A 173 79.92 -23.79 -8.86
CA LYS A 173 80.91 -24.79 -8.44
C LYS A 173 81.44 -25.63 -9.61
N HIS A 174 80.63 -25.83 -10.65
CA HIS A 174 80.98 -26.61 -11.85
C HIS A 174 81.59 -25.79 -13.00
N ILE A 175 81.68 -24.46 -12.86
CA ILE A 175 82.32 -23.54 -13.83
C ILE A 175 83.86 -23.55 -13.65
N ASP A 176 84.61 -23.11 -14.67
CA ASP A 176 86.07 -22.97 -14.63
C ASP A 176 86.56 -21.92 -13.61
N LEU A 177 87.81 -22.08 -13.18
CA LEU A 177 88.44 -21.26 -12.12
C LEU A 177 88.56 -19.77 -12.49
N GLU A 178 88.72 -19.44 -13.77
CA GLU A 178 88.85 -18.04 -14.20
C GLU A 178 87.49 -17.34 -14.13
N SER A 179 86.46 -17.96 -14.71
CA SER A 179 85.09 -17.47 -14.62
C SER A 179 84.58 -17.37 -13.16
N GLN A 180 84.99 -18.28 -12.27
CA GLN A 180 84.64 -18.17 -10.84
C GLN A 180 85.22 -16.91 -10.18
N LYS A 181 86.47 -16.55 -10.49
CA LYS A 181 87.10 -15.33 -9.98
C LYS A 181 86.43 -14.07 -10.54
N GLU A 182 86.14 -14.06 -11.84
CA GLU A 182 85.45 -12.95 -12.49
C GLU A 182 84.07 -12.69 -11.86
N ILE A 183 83.33 -13.76 -11.51
CA ILE A 183 82.03 -13.64 -10.82
C ILE A 183 82.20 -13.01 -9.43
N GLN A 184 83.20 -13.44 -8.64
CA GLN A 184 83.46 -12.88 -7.30
C GLN A 184 83.89 -11.42 -7.35
N GLU A 185 84.75 -11.05 -8.29
CA GLU A 185 85.18 -9.67 -8.50
C GLU A 185 83.99 -8.78 -8.90
N ASN A 186 83.11 -9.27 -9.79
CA ASN A 186 81.88 -8.58 -10.15
C ASN A 186 80.91 -8.41 -8.96
N GLU A 187 80.75 -9.43 -8.12
CA GLU A 187 79.94 -9.32 -6.89
C GLU A 187 80.50 -8.29 -5.91
N TRP A 188 81.81 -8.24 -5.76
CA TRP A 188 82.49 -7.24 -4.93
C TRP A 188 82.29 -5.84 -5.49
N MET A 189 82.51 -5.63 -6.79
CA MET A 189 82.29 -4.34 -7.46
C MET A 189 80.83 -3.87 -7.32
N LYS A 190 79.85 -4.75 -7.44
CA LYS A 190 78.42 -4.39 -7.25
C LYS A 190 78.12 -3.87 -5.84
N LYS A 191 78.69 -4.50 -4.80
CA LYS A 191 78.53 -4.03 -3.42
C LYS A 191 79.16 -2.65 -3.23
N GLU A 192 80.35 -2.47 -3.77
CA GLU A 192 81.08 -1.21 -3.70
C GLU A 192 80.34 -0.07 -4.43
N VAL A 193 79.83 -0.34 -5.64
CA VAL A 193 79.00 0.60 -6.40
C VAL A 193 77.73 0.96 -5.64
N ALA A 194 77.10 0.01 -4.94
CA ALA A 194 75.92 0.30 -4.13
C ALA A 194 76.22 1.22 -2.95
N ILE A 195 77.39 1.07 -2.32
CA ILE A 195 77.85 1.96 -1.24
C ILE A 195 78.07 3.38 -1.80
N TYR A 196 78.85 3.51 -2.88
CA TYR A 196 79.08 4.82 -3.49
C TYR A 196 77.80 5.47 -4.02
N SER A 197 76.86 4.68 -4.56
CA SER A 197 75.57 5.20 -5.00
C SER A 197 74.77 5.79 -3.85
N LYS A 198 74.84 5.18 -2.65
CA LYS A 198 74.19 5.73 -1.46
C LYS A 198 74.88 7.00 -0.98
N ASP A 199 76.21 7.00 -0.93
CA ASP A 199 76.99 8.17 -0.52
C ASP A 199 76.73 9.37 -1.45
N ILE A 200 76.59 9.12 -2.76
CA ILE A 200 76.19 10.14 -3.74
C ILE A 200 74.78 10.66 -3.44
N GLN A 201 73.79 9.79 -3.19
CA GLN A 201 72.43 10.20 -2.84
C GLN A 201 72.39 11.07 -1.58
N ASP A 202 73.14 10.67 -0.55
CA ASP A 202 73.22 11.42 0.72
C ASP A 202 73.93 12.78 0.51
N LEU A 203 74.98 12.82 -0.31
CA LEU A 203 75.69 14.06 -0.66
C LEU A 203 74.82 15.01 -1.48
N GLU A 204 74.12 14.50 -2.49
CA GLU A 204 73.16 15.27 -3.29
C GLU A 204 72.06 15.89 -2.41
N ALA A 205 71.51 15.12 -1.46
CA ALA A 205 70.52 15.63 -0.52
C ALA A 205 71.08 16.76 0.37
N ASN A 206 72.34 16.64 0.80
CA ASN A 206 73.02 17.68 1.58
C ASN A 206 73.30 18.94 0.76
N VAL A 207 73.78 18.79 -0.48
CA VAL A 207 74.01 19.91 -1.40
C VAL A 207 72.69 20.63 -1.66
N TYR A 208 71.63 19.90 -2.01
CA TYR A 208 70.31 20.46 -2.24
C TYR A 208 69.81 21.26 -1.02
N LYS A 209 69.99 20.73 0.19
CA LYS A 209 69.63 21.43 1.43
C LYS A 209 70.46 22.71 1.62
N THR A 210 71.77 22.66 1.42
CA THR A 210 72.64 23.84 1.54
C THR A 210 72.33 24.90 0.47
N GLU A 211 72.04 24.49 -0.75
CA GLU A 211 71.60 25.40 -1.81
C GLU A 211 70.28 26.07 -1.44
N GLN A 212 69.32 25.33 -0.88
CA GLN A 212 68.06 25.87 -0.40
C GLN A 212 68.27 26.89 0.74
N GLU A 213 69.11 26.57 1.72
CA GLU A 213 69.46 27.49 2.82
C GLU A 213 70.15 28.75 2.28
N ASN A 214 71.09 28.62 1.34
CA ASN A 214 71.77 29.74 0.69
C ASN A 214 70.79 30.65 -0.07
N LEU A 215 69.85 30.07 -0.83
CA LEU A 215 68.81 30.84 -1.52
C LEU A 215 67.92 31.60 -0.53
N GLN A 216 67.57 30.98 0.61
CA GLN A 216 66.82 31.64 1.68
C GLN A 216 67.63 32.80 2.30
N LEU A 217 68.91 32.60 2.59
CA LEU A 217 69.82 33.62 3.11
C LEU A 217 69.97 34.79 2.13
N ILE A 218 70.18 34.52 0.84
CA ILE A 218 70.26 35.55 -0.21
C ILE A 218 68.95 36.33 -0.31
N SER A 219 67.81 35.63 -0.31
CA SER A 219 66.48 36.27 -0.29
C SER A 219 66.31 37.16 0.94
N HIS A 220 66.75 36.69 2.11
CA HIS A 220 66.71 37.48 3.34
C HIS A 220 67.59 38.74 3.25
N LEU A 221 68.85 38.61 2.80
CA LEU A 221 69.75 39.75 2.59
C LEU A 221 69.19 40.75 1.57
N PHE A 222 68.58 40.26 0.49
CA PHE A 222 67.92 41.10 -0.49
C PHE A 222 66.75 41.88 0.14
N ASN A 223 65.92 41.21 0.95
CA ASN A 223 64.83 41.85 1.68
C ASN A 223 65.34 42.89 2.70
N CYS A 224 66.39 42.58 3.45
CA CYS A 224 67.03 43.54 4.36
C CYS A 224 67.56 44.74 3.59
N ARG A 225 68.27 44.54 2.47
CA ARG A 225 68.76 45.64 1.62
C ARG A 225 67.61 46.48 1.06
N LEU A 226 66.51 45.86 0.63
CA LEU A 226 65.31 46.57 0.22
C LEU A 226 64.70 47.39 1.37
N GLN A 227 64.68 46.85 2.59
CA GLN A 227 64.24 47.57 3.78
C GLN A 227 65.18 48.74 4.10
N ASP A 228 66.50 48.56 4.05
CA ASP A 228 67.49 49.63 4.27
C ASP A 228 67.40 50.72 3.19
N LEU A 229 67.12 50.36 1.94
CA LEU A 229 66.80 51.31 0.87
C LEU A 229 65.49 52.05 1.14
N LYS A 230 64.46 51.38 1.63
CA LYS A 230 63.21 52.05 2.06
C LYS A 230 63.45 52.96 3.26
N ILE A 231 64.26 52.55 4.23
CA ILE A 231 64.61 53.34 5.42
C ILE A 231 65.46 54.54 5.01
N SER A 232 66.48 54.36 4.17
CA SER A 232 67.28 55.48 3.66
C SER A 232 66.45 56.42 2.81
N ARG A 233 65.61 55.93 1.87
CA ARG A 233 64.64 56.76 1.14
C ARG A 233 63.69 57.47 2.09
N ASN A 234 63.22 56.83 3.14
CA ASN A 234 62.37 57.45 4.16
C ASN A 234 63.14 58.44 5.03
N VAL A 235 64.43 58.27 5.29
CA VAL A 235 65.27 59.24 6.01
C VAL A 235 65.61 60.41 5.11
N PHE A 236 65.92 60.19 3.83
CA PHE A 236 66.10 61.23 2.83
C PHE A 236 64.79 61.99 2.59
N LEU A 237 63.67 61.28 2.49
CA LEU A 237 62.34 61.89 2.47
C LEU A 237 62.03 62.56 3.80
N THR A 238 62.34 62.03 4.98
CA THR A 238 62.03 62.68 6.27
C THR A 238 62.91 63.90 6.53
N GLN A 239 64.17 63.89 6.05
CA GLN A 239 65.03 65.08 6.04
C GLN A 239 64.58 66.08 4.97
N MET A 240 64.00 65.61 3.86
CA MET A 240 63.39 66.46 2.85
C MET A 240 61.93 66.80 3.11
N VAL A 241 61.22 66.19 4.08
CA VAL A 241 59.80 66.44 4.44
C VAL A 241 59.74 67.66 5.38
N GLY A 242 60.43 68.71 4.93
CA GLY A 242 60.02 70.10 4.98
C GLY A 242 59.88 70.73 3.57
N LEU A 243 59.94 69.95 2.49
CA LEU A 243 59.79 70.36 1.08
C LEU A 243 59.38 69.15 0.19
N ASP A 244 58.25 69.31 -0.49
CA ASP A 244 57.48 68.32 -1.25
C ASP A 244 58.16 67.71 -2.52
N PRO A 245 57.58 66.63 -3.11
CA PRO A 245 58.23 65.58 -3.92
C PRO A 245 58.32 65.97 -5.42
N PRO A 246 58.92 65.17 -6.34
CA PRO A 246 58.12 64.18 -7.07
C PRO A 246 58.89 62.99 -7.73
N GLU A 247 58.06 62.15 -8.34
CA GLU A 247 58.24 61.17 -9.41
C GLU A 247 59.36 61.46 -10.43
N GLU A 248 59.98 60.41 -11.00
CA GLU A 248 59.96 60.20 -12.45
C GLU A 248 60.66 58.89 -12.88
N ASP A 249 60.01 58.27 -13.88
CA ASP A 249 60.48 57.22 -14.77
C ASP A 249 61.54 57.73 -15.77
N THR A 250 62.32 56.82 -16.37
CA THR A 250 62.85 56.83 -17.76
C THR A 250 63.87 55.68 -17.90
N THR A 251 63.54 54.53 -18.49
CA THR A 251 63.53 54.20 -19.94
C THR A 251 64.81 54.57 -20.70
N SER A 252 65.59 53.56 -21.12
CA SER A 252 66.18 53.53 -22.47
C SER A 252 66.64 52.11 -22.83
N ASP A 253 66.18 51.69 -24.00
CA ASP A 253 66.26 50.37 -24.60
C ASP A 253 67.62 50.06 -25.26
N GLY A 254 67.85 48.76 -25.47
CA GLY A 254 68.89 48.19 -26.31
C GLY A 254 68.50 46.76 -26.67
N GLU A 255 67.60 46.64 -27.65
CA GLU A 255 67.07 45.41 -28.20
C GLU A 255 68.12 44.57 -28.94
N GLY A 256 67.93 43.25 -28.87
CA GLY A 256 68.64 42.23 -29.64
C GLY A 256 67.83 40.93 -29.60
N GLU A 257 66.77 40.90 -30.41
CA GLU A 257 65.96 39.75 -30.85
C GLU A 257 66.81 38.45 -30.99
N ASN A 258 66.33 37.24 -30.69
CA ASN A 258 65.13 36.67 -31.28
C ASN A 258 64.69 35.33 -30.65
N ARG A 259 63.38 35.24 -30.40
CA ARG A 259 62.45 34.11 -30.61
C ARG A 259 62.77 32.75 -29.93
N HIS A 260 61.86 32.09 -29.21
CA HIS A 260 60.40 32.16 -29.23
C HIS A 260 59.81 31.56 -27.93
N LEU A 261 59.01 32.37 -27.24
CA LEU A 261 57.85 31.99 -26.42
C LEU A 261 56.66 31.69 -27.36
N PRO A 262 55.64 30.90 -26.95
CA PRO A 262 54.57 31.43 -26.07
C PRO A 262 54.18 30.46 -24.93
N THR A 263 53.97 30.86 -23.65
CA THR A 263 52.88 31.66 -23.03
C THR A 263 51.44 31.27 -23.46
N PRO A 264 50.40 31.52 -22.65
CA PRO A 264 50.32 31.62 -21.19
C PRO A 264 49.05 30.93 -20.61
N GLU A 265 48.90 31.05 -19.29
CA GLU A 265 47.62 31.20 -18.56
C GLU A 265 46.71 29.97 -18.44
N ASP A 266 46.58 29.46 -17.21
CA ASP A 266 45.41 29.80 -16.40
C ASP A 266 45.58 29.35 -14.94
N ARG A 267 45.37 30.31 -14.03
CA ARG A 267 44.79 30.01 -12.73
C ARG A 267 43.34 29.64 -13.01
N ASP A 268 42.97 28.41 -12.72
CA ASP A 268 41.74 28.03 -12.03
C ASP A 268 41.57 26.50 -12.09
N SER A 269 40.78 25.95 -11.17
CA SER A 269 40.35 24.55 -11.08
C SER A 269 41.20 23.61 -10.23
N ALA A 270 41.25 23.90 -8.93
CA ALA A 270 41.51 22.94 -7.87
C ALA A 270 40.37 21.87 -7.69
N LEU A 271 39.60 21.52 -8.73
CA LEU A 271 38.46 20.58 -8.62
C LEU A 271 38.24 19.64 -9.82
N SER A 272 39.26 19.32 -10.65
CA SER A 272 39.08 18.47 -11.84
C SER A 272 39.90 17.17 -11.90
N LEU A 273 40.35 16.67 -10.74
CA LEU A 273 41.06 15.38 -10.66
C LEU A 273 40.16 14.19 -10.29
N ASP A 274 38.86 14.40 -10.06
CA ASP A 274 37.95 13.36 -9.57
C ASP A 274 36.86 12.94 -10.59
N LEU A 275 37.02 13.29 -11.87
CA LEU A 275 36.01 12.95 -12.90
C LEU A 275 36.61 12.33 -14.17
N LYS A 276 37.73 11.61 -14.03
CA LYS A 276 38.33 10.81 -15.12
C LYS A 276 38.31 9.30 -14.90
N HIS A 277 37.81 8.83 -13.75
CA HIS A 277 37.61 7.40 -13.47
C HIS A 277 36.17 6.91 -13.69
N LEU A 278 35.26 7.75 -14.19
CA LEU A 278 33.84 7.39 -14.35
C LEU A 278 33.42 7.12 -15.81
N HIS A 279 34.37 6.93 -16.73
CA HIS A 279 34.04 6.75 -18.16
C HIS A 279 34.85 5.66 -18.88
N GLU A 280 35.20 4.56 -18.19
CA GLU A 280 35.73 3.36 -18.85
C GLU A 280 34.73 2.20 -18.98
N ASP A 281 33.58 2.24 -18.30
CA ASP A 281 32.59 1.15 -18.33
C ASP A 281 31.57 1.22 -19.48
N ALA A 282 31.84 1.96 -20.55
CA ALA A 282 30.95 2.02 -21.71
C ALA A 282 31.24 0.95 -22.79
N LYS A 283 32.20 0.04 -22.55
CA LYS A 283 32.60 -0.97 -23.55
C LYS A 283 32.18 -2.42 -23.29
N ASP A 284 31.64 -2.76 -22.12
CA ASP A 284 31.27 -4.16 -21.80
C ASP A 284 29.77 -4.46 -21.73
N PHE A 285 28.88 -3.48 -21.96
CA PHE A 285 27.44 -3.76 -22.02
C PHE A 285 27.00 -4.59 -23.23
N LYS A 286 27.90 -4.88 -24.18
CA LYS A 286 27.60 -5.71 -25.34
C LYS A 286 27.77 -7.21 -25.07
N GLU A 287 28.54 -7.59 -24.05
CA GLU A 287 28.82 -8.99 -23.70
C GLU A 287 27.74 -9.57 -22.75
N TYR A 288 27.01 -8.71 -22.04
CA TYR A 288 25.88 -9.08 -21.16
C TYR A 288 24.53 -9.29 -21.90
N LEU A 289 24.49 -9.16 -23.23
CA LEU A 289 23.27 -9.28 -24.04
C LEU A 289 23.26 -10.49 -24.99
N HIS A 290 24.03 -11.54 -24.68
CA HIS A 290 23.90 -12.84 -25.36
C HIS A 290 22.72 -13.65 -24.80
N LEU A 291 21.52 -13.06 -24.85
CA LEU A 291 20.30 -13.79 -24.54
C LEU A 291 19.89 -14.65 -25.73
N GLY A 292 19.59 -15.93 -25.47
CA GLY A 292 19.14 -16.85 -26.51
C GLY A 292 17.77 -16.44 -27.09
N PRO A 293 17.39 -16.94 -28.28
CA PRO A 293 16.09 -16.65 -28.89
C PRO A 293 14.87 -16.92 -27.98
N LEU A 294 15.02 -17.82 -27.01
CA LEU A 294 13.98 -18.18 -26.04
C LEU A 294 13.85 -17.15 -24.90
N GLU A 295 14.96 -16.60 -24.42
CA GLU A 295 14.98 -15.60 -23.34
C GLU A 295 14.44 -14.25 -23.82
N LEU A 296 14.76 -13.88 -25.07
CA LEU A 296 14.16 -12.72 -25.73
C LEU A 296 12.64 -12.86 -25.89
N LYS A 297 12.13 -14.08 -26.06
CA LYS A 297 10.69 -14.37 -26.18
C LYS A 297 9.95 -14.31 -24.84
N LEU A 298 10.65 -14.56 -23.73
CA LEU A 298 10.12 -14.43 -22.37
C LEU A 298 10.11 -12.97 -21.87
N LEU A 299 11.02 -12.15 -22.41
CA LEU A 299 11.10 -10.70 -22.15
C LEU A 299 10.19 -9.87 -23.08
N SER A 300 9.73 -10.43 -24.19
CA SER A 300 8.75 -9.77 -25.07
C SER A 300 7.33 -9.97 -24.55
N ILE A 301 6.68 -8.89 -24.14
CA ILE A 301 5.25 -8.87 -23.81
C ILE A 301 4.51 -8.33 -25.03
N GLU A 302 3.79 -9.20 -25.74
CA GLU A 302 2.81 -8.78 -26.75
C GLU A 302 1.48 -8.47 -26.05
N GLY A 303 1.20 -7.18 -25.84
CA GLY A 303 -0.08 -6.71 -25.31
C GLY A 303 -1.12 -6.57 -26.42
N GLN A 304 -2.19 -7.38 -26.38
CA GLN A 304 -3.37 -7.17 -27.21
C GLN A 304 -4.29 -6.15 -26.53
N ALA A 305 -4.49 -4.98 -27.15
CA ALA A 305 -5.41 -3.97 -26.64
C ALA A 305 -6.87 -4.48 -26.79
N VAL A 306 -7.52 -4.75 -25.64
CA VAL A 306 -8.92 -5.17 -25.59
C VAL A 306 -9.80 -3.95 -25.28
N PRO A 307 -10.79 -3.60 -26.12
CA PRO A 307 -11.72 -2.54 -25.84
C PRO A 307 -12.54 -2.88 -24.59
N THR A 308 -12.52 -2.02 -23.58
CA THR A 308 -13.21 -2.20 -22.30
C THR A 308 -14.73 -2.03 -22.38
N TYR A 309 -15.31 -1.86 -23.57
CA TYR A 309 -16.75 -1.70 -23.74
C TYR A 309 -17.24 -2.18 -25.11
N THR A 310 -18.14 -3.16 -25.11
CA THR A 310 -19.01 -3.48 -26.25
C THR A 310 -20.48 -3.35 -25.79
N PRO A 311 -21.26 -2.41 -26.34
CA PRO A 311 -22.66 -2.24 -25.97
C PRO A 311 -23.50 -3.35 -26.61
N GLY A 312 -24.01 -4.28 -25.80
CA GLY A 312 -24.93 -5.32 -26.27
C GLY A 312 -25.06 -6.60 -25.43
N MET A 313 -24.29 -6.78 -24.36
CA MET A 313 -24.27 -8.04 -23.58
C MET A 313 -24.94 -7.96 -22.19
N GLU A 314 -25.87 -7.04 -21.97
CA GLU A 314 -26.55 -6.93 -20.67
C GLU A 314 -27.73 -7.90 -20.49
N THR A 315 -28.28 -8.50 -21.55
CA THR A 315 -29.52 -9.30 -21.44
C THR A 315 -29.34 -10.81 -21.53
N LYS A 316 -28.13 -11.34 -21.74
CA LYS A 316 -27.89 -12.80 -21.83
C LYS A 316 -27.04 -13.39 -20.70
N ASN A 317 -26.32 -12.55 -19.95
CA ASN A 317 -25.34 -13.01 -18.96
C ASN A 317 -25.93 -13.38 -17.58
N GLN A 318 -27.20 -13.09 -17.30
CA GLN A 318 -27.77 -13.43 -15.98
C GLN A 318 -28.08 -14.92 -15.84
N LYS A 319 -28.52 -15.60 -16.91
CA LYS A 319 -28.85 -17.04 -16.85
C LYS A 319 -27.64 -17.97 -16.96
N GLN A 320 -26.59 -17.60 -17.71
CA GLN A 320 -25.38 -18.43 -17.81
C GLN A 320 -24.45 -18.30 -16.59
N ARG A 321 -24.57 -17.22 -15.80
CA ARG A 321 -23.73 -16.98 -14.62
C ARG A 321 -24.15 -17.82 -13.40
N GLU A 322 -25.41 -18.24 -13.33
CA GLU A 322 -25.91 -19.14 -12.28
C GLU A 322 -25.54 -20.61 -12.56
N GLU A 323 -25.51 -21.04 -13.82
CA GLU A 323 -25.07 -22.39 -14.21
C GLU A 323 -23.54 -22.58 -14.14
N GLN A 324 -22.74 -21.59 -14.58
CA GLN A 324 -21.27 -21.71 -14.52
C GLN A 324 -20.66 -21.51 -13.12
N ALA A 325 -21.36 -20.85 -12.19
CA ALA A 325 -20.94 -20.74 -10.80
C ALA A 325 -21.04 -22.07 -10.03
N SER A 326 -21.84 -23.01 -10.56
CA SER A 326 -22.03 -24.35 -9.97
C SER A 326 -20.97 -25.35 -10.46
N GLU A 327 -20.43 -25.18 -11.67
CA GLU A 327 -19.41 -26.07 -12.27
C GLU A 327 -17.97 -25.61 -12.02
N ASN A 328 -17.72 -24.30 -11.82
CA ASN A 328 -16.39 -23.77 -11.51
C ASN A 328 -16.08 -23.66 -10.01
N LYS A 329 -16.51 -24.65 -9.20
CA LYS A 329 -15.86 -24.89 -7.90
C LYS A 329 -14.48 -25.47 -8.16
N LEU A 330 -13.50 -24.58 -8.35
CA LEU A 330 -12.08 -24.87 -8.27
C LEU A 330 -11.84 -25.80 -7.07
N LYS A 331 -11.49 -27.05 -7.37
CA LYS A 331 -11.09 -28.06 -6.39
C LYS A 331 -9.81 -27.54 -5.73
N TRP A 332 -9.98 -26.87 -4.59
CA TRP A 332 -8.86 -26.43 -3.78
C TRP A 332 -8.03 -27.65 -3.37
N PRO A 333 -6.70 -27.63 -3.52
CA PRO A 333 -5.86 -28.81 -3.30
C PRO A 333 -5.82 -29.27 -1.84
N VAL A 334 -6.35 -28.45 -0.93
CA VAL A 334 -6.39 -28.74 0.50
C VAL A 334 -7.85 -28.75 0.96
N THR A 335 -8.32 -29.91 1.39
CA THR A 335 -9.65 -30.05 1.98
C THR A 335 -9.58 -29.83 3.51
N PRO A 336 -10.64 -29.33 4.15
CA PRO A 336 -10.69 -29.15 5.61
C PRO A 336 -10.41 -30.45 6.40
N LYS A 337 -10.64 -31.62 5.79
CA LYS A 337 -10.30 -32.93 6.37
C LYS A 337 -8.78 -33.17 6.41
N MET A 338 -8.03 -32.69 5.41
CA MET A 338 -6.56 -32.81 5.36
C MET A 338 -5.88 -31.90 6.37
N ILE A 339 -6.45 -30.72 6.64
CA ILE A 339 -5.94 -29.79 7.65
C ILE A 339 -6.12 -30.40 9.05
N LYS A 340 -7.29 -31.01 9.32
CA LYS A 340 -7.57 -31.67 10.60
C LYS A 340 -6.74 -32.92 10.86
N SER A 341 -6.22 -33.60 9.83
CA SER A 341 -5.32 -34.74 10.03
C SER A 341 -3.86 -34.33 10.29
N ALA A 342 -3.45 -33.14 9.85
CA ALA A 342 -2.11 -32.63 10.07
C ALA A 342 -1.92 -32.02 11.48
N PHE A 343 -3.02 -31.59 12.11
CA PHE A 343 -3.01 -30.99 13.44
C PHE A 343 -4.09 -31.65 14.32
N PRO A 344 -3.79 -32.82 14.93
CA PRO A 344 -4.63 -33.36 16.00
C PRO A 344 -4.55 -32.46 17.25
N PRO A 345 -5.57 -32.48 18.12
CA PRO A 345 -5.71 -31.58 19.27
C PRO A 345 -4.59 -31.70 20.31
#